data_AF-A0A1J3EML9-F1
#
_entry.id   AF-A0A1J3EML9-F1
#
_cell.length_a   1.000
_cell.length_b   1.000
_cell.length_c   1.000
_cell.angle_alpha   90.00
_cell.angle_beta   90.00
_cell.angle_gamma   90.00
#
_symmetry.space_group_name_H-M   'P 1'
#
loop_
_entity.id
_entity.type
_entity.pdbx_description
1 polymer ?
#
loop_
_entity_poly.entity_id
_entity_poly.type
_entity_poly.pdbx_seq_one_letter_code
_entity_poly.pdbx_strand_id
1 'polypeptide(L)'
;KGESFLKRHMMMCEEAQGGETKKKKQRKGIQVVMLLENRVSLMSVSLLNPSIEPIGNLNADGADISKIFHCDGLFLCITNDKDKKLLVWNPYLGQTRWIEPRNSYHRFDRYALGYDKRKKEHKVLRFVDNFDQSTKPELEIYSLNSNSWKFVVDDFSPDWTTSHGQRGLSLKGNTYWYAHEKKHPISGARKIQDLADFLICFDFETERFGPRLSLPFHAYGLDTVTLSSVREEQVAVLFQRRISPAYTLKIWISSKIEPDAVSWNSDLFLTVDMKPLIGVR
;
A
#
# COMPACT_ATOMS: atom_id res chain seq x y z
N LYS A 1 0.33 -19.88 -17.49
CA LYS A 1 0.53 -18.42 -17.43
C LYS A 1 -0.70 -17.83 -16.74
N GLY A 2 -0.55 -17.39 -15.49
CA GLY A 2 -1.67 -16.88 -14.69
C GLY A 2 -2.12 -15.53 -15.24
N GLU A 3 -3.41 -15.38 -15.51
CA GLU A 3 -3.98 -14.07 -15.80
C GLU A 3 -3.95 -13.19 -14.55
N SER A 4 -3.62 -11.91 -14.71
CA SER A 4 -3.54 -10.94 -13.62
C SER A 4 -4.88 -10.80 -12.88
N PHE A 5 -4.82 -10.42 -11.61
CA PHE A 5 -6.00 -10.28 -10.75
C PHE A 5 -7.04 -9.33 -11.39
N LEU A 6 -6.59 -8.19 -11.93
CA LEU A 6 -7.41 -7.25 -12.69
C LEU A 6 -8.18 -7.88 -13.88
N LYS A 7 -7.57 -8.83 -14.58
CA LYS A 7 -8.16 -9.46 -15.78
C LYS A 7 -9.24 -10.47 -15.39
N ARG A 8 -9.04 -11.21 -14.31
CA ARG A 8 -10.06 -12.11 -13.72
C ARG A 8 -11.26 -11.33 -13.17
N HIS A 9 -11.02 -10.16 -12.57
CA HIS A 9 -12.07 -9.31 -12.02
C HIS A 9 -12.97 -8.69 -13.10
N MET A 10 -12.36 -8.21 -14.20
CA MET A 10 -13.12 -7.63 -15.31
C MET A 10 -13.95 -8.66 -16.08
N MET A 11 -13.49 -9.91 -16.18
CA MET A 11 -14.20 -10.97 -16.90
C MET A 11 -15.47 -11.44 -16.15
N MET A 12 -15.44 -11.50 -14.82
CA MET A 12 -16.60 -12.01 -14.05
C MET A 12 -17.68 -10.97 -13.75
N CYS A 13 -17.36 -9.67 -13.72
CA CYS A 13 -18.43 -8.65 -13.69
C CYS A 13 -19.31 -8.68 -14.94
N GLU A 14 -18.80 -9.19 -16.07
CA GLU A 14 -19.59 -9.41 -17.28
C GLU A 14 -20.49 -10.66 -17.16
N GLU A 15 -20.03 -11.70 -16.47
CA GLU A 15 -20.80 -12.95 -16.27
C GLU A 15 -21.92 -12.79 -15.23
N ALA A 16 -21.71 -12.02 -14.15
CA ALA A 16 -22.74 -11.72 -13.16
C ALA A 16 -23.88 -10.82 -13.71
N GLN A 17 -23.65 -10.15 -14.84
CA GLN A 17 -24.65 -9.34 -15.56
C GLN A 17 -25.40 -10.13 -16.63
N GLY A 18 -25.16 -11.44 -16.75
CA GLY A 18 -25.82 -12.35 -17.69
C GLY A 18 -27.26 -12.65 -17.30
N GLY A 19 -28.12 -11.63 -17.26
CA GLY A 19 -29.49 -11.81 -16.82
C GLY A 19 -30.44 -10.63 -16.96
N GLU A 20 -30.14 -9.57 -17.73
CA GLU A 20 -31.19 -8.63 -18.17
C GLU A 20 -30.75 -7.73 -19.33
N THR A 21 -31.35 -7.99 -20.50
CA THR A 21 -31.61 -7.10 -21.64
C THR A 21 -30.52 -6.15 -22.20
N LYS A 22 -30.15 -6.46 -23.45
CA LYS A 22 -29.55 -5.58 -24.46
C LYS A 22 -30.23 -4.20 -24.55
N LYS A 23 -29.60 -3.14 -23.99
CA LYS A 23 -29.48 -1.77 -24.56
C LYS A 23 -28.81 -0.81 -23.57
N LYS A 24 -27.47 -0.85 -23.50
CA LYS A 24 -26.61 0.32 -23.23
C LYS A 24 -25.17 -0.07 -23.53
N LYS A 25 -24.82 -0.01 -24.80
CA LYS A 25 -23.44 -0.17 -25.25
C LYS A 25 -22.69 1.08 -24.79
N GLN A 26 -21.81 0.90 -23.80
CA GLN A 26 -20.54 1.58 -23.62
C GLN A 26 -20.53 2.95 -22.91
N ARG A 27 -20.16 2.90 -21.62
CA ARG A 27 -19.13 3.76 -20.99
C ARG A 27 -18.50 2.93 -19.85
N LYS A 28 -17.61 2.00 -20.19
CA LYS A 28 -16.91 1.17 -19.19
C LYS A 28 -15.87 2.06 -18.50
N GLY A 29 -16.26 2.68 -17.40
CA GLY A 29 -15.33 3.32 -16.47
C GLY A 29 -14.38 2.28 -15.87
N ILE A 30 -13.24 2.75 -15.35
CA ILE A 30 -12.32 1.92 -14.60
C ILE A 30 -12.96 1.66 -13.24
N GLN A 31 -13.12 0.40 -12.87
CA GLN A 31 -13.63 0.03 -11.56
C GLN A 31 -12.49 0.04 -10.54
N VAL A 32 -12.71 0.70 -9.40
CA VAL A 32 -11.73 0.82 -8.32
C VAL A 32 -12.41 0.60 -6.98
N VAL A 33 -11.70 -0.04 -6.06
CA VAL A 33 -12.10 -0.14 -4.65
C VAL A 33 -11.55 1.08 -3.91
N MET A 34 -12.44 1.84 -3.27
CA MET A 34 -12.06 3.04 -2.52
C MET A 34 -12.58 2.98 -1.08
N LEU A 35 -11.77 3.51 -0.17
CA LEU A 35 -12.15 3.75 1.21
C LEU A 35 -12.60 5.21 1.34
N LEU A 36 -13.88 5.41 1.64
CA LEU A 36 -14.50 6.73 1.84
C LEU A 36 -15.26 6.71 3.16
N GLU A 37 -15.03 7.70 4.03
CA GLU A 37 -15.74 7.81 5.32
C GLU A 37 -15.74 6.49 6.11
N ASN A 38 -14.58 5.82 6.15
CA ASN A 38 -14.37 4.52 6.78
C ASN A 38 -15.15 3.34 6.17
N ARG A 39 -15.78 3.51 5.00
CA ARG A 39 -16.49 2.45 4.28
C ARG A 39 -15.83 2.11 2.96
N VAL A 40 -15.78 0.82 2.64
CA VAL A 40 -15.20 0.34 1.38
C VAL A 40 -16.29 0.28 0.32
N SER A 41 -16.05 0.95 -0.80
CA SER A 41 -17.01 1.06 -1.90
C SER A 41 -16.37 0.72 -3.24
N LEU A 42 -17.14 0.09 -4.11
CA LEU A 42 -16.80 -0.11 -5.50
C LEU A 42 -17.25 1.12 -6.30
N MET A 43 -16.31 1.71 -7.04
CA MET A 43 -16.49 2.98 -7.71
C MET A 43 -16.12 2.87 -9.17
N SER A 44 -16.88 3.55 -10.03
CA SER A 44 -16.57 3.71 -11.44
C SER A 44 -15.86 5.04 -11.65
N VAL A 45 -14.68 5.00 -12.24
CA VAL A 45 -13.86 6.17 -12.57
C VAL A 45 -13.83 6.35 -14.07
N SER A 46 -14.30 7.50 -14.55
CA SER A 46 -14.19 7.90 -15.94
C SER A 46 -13.10 8.96 -16.08
N LEU A 47 -12.09 8.71 -16.89
CA LEU A 47 -10.99 9.64 -17.15
C LEU A 47 -11.30 10.61 -18.31
N LEU A 48 -12.09 10.17 -19.29
CA LEU A 48 -12.44 10.98 -20.48
C LEU A 48 -13.44 12.09 -20.14
N ASN A 49 -14.36 11.81 -19.23
CA ASN A 49 -15.21 12.79 -18.58
C ASN A 49 -14.98 12.59 -17.09
N PRO A 50 -14.09 13.38 -16.45
CA PRO A 50 -13.69 13.19 -15.06
C PRO A 50 -14.90 13.06 -14.14
N SER A 51 -15.20 11.83 -13.75
CA SER A 51 -16.27 11.51 -12.81
C SER A 51 -15.91 10.27 -12.00
N ILE A 52 -16.44 10.25 -10.78
CA ILE A 52 -16.29 9.16 -9.84
C ILE A 52 -17.69 8.89 -9.31
N GLU A 53 -18.20 7.70 -9.57
CA GLU A 53 -19.58 7.32 -9.20
C GLU A 53 -19.56 6.02 -8.39
N PRO A 54 -20.30 5.96 -7.26
CA PRO A 54 -20.47 4.71 -6.53
C PRO A 54 -21.30 3.75 -7.38
N ILE A 55 -20.80 2.53 -7.55
CA ILE A 55 -21.51 1.45 -8.25
C ILE A 55 -21.85 0.27 -7.33
N GLY A 56 -21.32 0.28 -6.11
CA GLY A 56 -21.70 -0.67 -5.07
C GLY A 56 -20.99 -0.39 -3.75
N ASN A 57 -21.58 -0.83 -2.65
CA ASN A 57 -20.95 -0.84 -1.34
C ASN A 57 -20.41 -2.23 -1.09
N LEU A 58 -19.13 -2.33 -0.74
CA LEU A 58 -18.51 -3.61 -0.45
C LEU A 58 -18.46 -3.79 1.07
N ASN A 59 -19.23 -4.74 1.58
CA ASN A 59 -19.40 -4.91 3.01
C ASN A 59 -18.29 -5.80 3.60
N ALA A 60 -17.31 -5.20 4.28
CA ALA A 60 -16.29 -5.91 5.05
C ALA A 60 -16.83 -6.25 6.45
N ASP A 61 -17.86 -7.11 6.52
CA ASP A 61 -18.52 -7.55 7.77
C ASP A 61 -19.14 -6.40 8.59
N GLY A 62 -19.58 -5.32 7.94
CA GLY A 62 -20.15 -4.14 8.60
C GLY A 62 -19.13 -3.29 9.37
N ALA A 63 -17.83 -3.59 9.26
CA ALA A 63 -16.81 -2.93 10.04
C ALA A 63 -16.45 -1.54 9.47
N ASP A 64 -16.28 -0.56 10.37
CA ASP A 64 -15.69 0.74 10.03
C ASP A 64 -14.18 0.59 9.86
N ILE A 65 -13.68 0.86 8.66
CA ILE A 65 -12.29 0.62 8.26
C ILE A 65 -11.48 1.92 8.27
N SER A 66 -10.37 1.96 9.01
CA SER A 66 -9.44 3.09 9.02
C SER A 66 -8.35 2.97 7.94
N LYS A 67 -7.91 1.75 7.63
CA LYS A 67 -6.88 1.48 6.61
C LYS A 67 -7.16 0.18 5.87
N ILE A 68 -6.77 0.16 4.61
CA ILE A 68 -6.87 -1.03 3.75
C ILE A 68 -5.57 -1.24 2.98
N PHE A 69 -5.13 -2.49 2.92
CA PHE A 69 -4.02 -2.99 2.12
C PHE A 69 -4.54 -4.07 1.17
N HIS A 70 -3.97 -4.17 -0.01
CA HIS A 70 -4.38 -5.14 -1.04
C HIS A 70 -3.17 -5.94 -1.49
N CYS A 71 -3.33 -7.25 -1.66
CA CYS A 71 -2.36 -8.13 -2.30
C CYS A 71 -3.13 -9.22 -3.04
N ASP A 72 -2.92 -9.35 -4.35
CA ASP A 72 -3.45 -10.41 -5.22
C ASP A 72 -4.95 -10.75 -5.01
N GLY A 73 -5.77 -9.72 -4.77
CA GLY A 73 -7.21 -9.83 -4.60
C GLY A 73 -7.71 -10.02 -3.18
N LEU A 74 -6.80 -10.15 -2.22
CA LEU A 74 -7.10 -10.19 -0.80
C LEU A 74 -6.88 -8.81 -0.19
N PHE A 75 -7.75 -8.44 0.75
CA PHE A 75 -7.64 -7.20 1.49
C PHE A 75 -7.31 -7.48 2.95
N LEU A 76 -6.41 -6.67 3.51
CA LEU A 76 -6.21 -6.54 4.93
C LEU A 76 -6.78 -5.19 5.35
N CYS A 77 -7.77 -5.22 6.24
CA CYS A 77 -8.45 -4.07 6.77
C CYS A 77 -8.07 -3.90 8.24
N ILE A 78 -7.83 -2.65 8.63
CA ILE A 78 -7.70 -2.23 10.03
C ILE A 78 -8.95 -1.45 10.36
N THR A 79 -9.63 -1.81 11.44
CA THR A 79 -10.83 -1.11 11.88
C THR A 79 -10.52 0.26 12.48
N ASN A 80 -11.54 1.10 12.58
CA ASN A 80 -11.49 2.42 13.23
C ASN A 80 -11.97 2.38 14.69
N ASP A 81 -12.10 1.19 15.28
CA ASP A 81 -12.42 1.00 16.69
C ASP A 81 -11.23 1.32 17.60
N LYS A 82 -11.48 1.41 18.91
CA LYS A 82 -10.44 1.70 19.91
C LYS A 82 -9.31 0.67 19.89
N ASP A 83 -9.66 -0.59 19.65
CA ASP A 83 -8.73 -1.72 19.70
C ASP A 83 -8.00 -1.96 18.36
N LYS A 84 -8.40 -1.29 17.28
CA LYS A 84 -7.82 -1.40 15.92
C LYS A 84 -7.62 -2.84 15.46
N LYS A 85 -8.72 -3.59 15.44
CA LYS A 85 -8.75 -4.99 15.01
C LYS A 85 -8.37 -5.18 13.55
N LEU A 86 -7.88 -6.39 13.25
CA LEU A 86 -7.49 -6.81 11.91
C LEU A 86 -8.53 -7.75 11.30
N LEU A 87 -8.91 -7.43 10.07
CA LEU A 87 -9.82 -8.23 9.26
C LEU A 87 -9.16 -8.53 7.91
N VAL A 88 -9.00 -9.80 7.59
CA VAL A 88 -8.72 -10.24 6.23
C VAL A 88 -10.04 -10.44 5.50
N TRP A 89 -10.13 -9.93 4.28
CA TRP A 89 -11.35 -9.98 3.51
C TRP A 89 -11.07 -10.32 2.05
N ASN A 90 -11.79 -11.34 1.57
CA ASN A 90 -11.86 -11.73 0.18
C ASN A 90 -13.23 -11.31 -0.37
N PRO A 91 -13.32 -10.17 -1.08
CA PRO A 91 -14.59 -9.68 -1.61
C PRO A 91 -15.16 -10.58 -2.70
N TYR A 92 -14.32 -11.35 -3.42
CA TYR A 92 -14.79 -12.25 -4.47
C TYR A 92 -15.59 -13.42 -3.90
N LEU A 93 -15.12 -14.01 -2.79
CA LEU A 93 -15.82 -15.10 -2.11
C LEU A 93 -16.80 -14.62 -1.03
N GLY A 94 -16.87 -13.31 -0.78
CA GLY A 94 -17.61 -12.75 0.36
C GLY A 94 -17.10 -13.23 1.72
N GLN A 95 -15.85 -13.69 1.79
CA GLN A 95 -15.28 -14.30 2.99
C GLN A 95 -14.50 -13.28 3.81
N THR A 96 -14.75 -13.26 5.11
CA THR A 96 -14.01 -12.45 6.08
C THR A 96 -13.39 -13.35 7.14
N ARG A 97 -12.26 -12.88 7.70
CA ARG A 97 -11.59 -13.53 8.82
C ARG A 97 -10.95 -12.49 9.73
N TRP A 98 -11.33 -12.50 10.99
CA TRP A 98 -10.70 -11.70 12.05
C TRP A 98 -9.37 -12.35 12.47
N ILE A 99 -8.32 -11.55 12.64
CA ILE A 99 -6.99 -12.01 13.09
C ILE A 99 -6.76 -11.52 14.51
N GLU A 100 -6.90 -12.40 15.51
CA GLU A 100 -6.55 -12.03 16.89
C GLU A 100 -5.05 -11.71 17.02
N PRO A 101 -4.67 -10.68 17.82
CA PRO A 101 -3.27 -10.40 18.09
C PRO A 101 -2.68 -11.51 18.95
N ARG A 102 -1.36 -11.70 18.90
CA ARG A 102 -0.70 -12.65 19.80
C ARG A 102 -0.74 -12.20 21.26
N ASN A 103 -0.53 -10.91 21.50
CA ASN A 103 -0.52 -10.29 22.83
C ASN A 103 -1.61 -9.23 22.94
N SER A 104 -1.45 -8.11 22.21
CA SER A 104 -2.42 -7.02 22.12
C SER A 104 -2.12 -6.20 20.87
N TYR A 105 -3.10 -5.46 20.36
CA TYR A 105 -2.86 -4.48 19.29
C TYR A 105 -2.29 -3.18 19.84
N HIS A 106 -1.42 -2.53 19.07
CA HIS A 106 -0.79 -1.27 19.44
C HIS A 106 -1.12 -0.17 18.44
N ARG A 107 -1.30 1.06 18.93
CA ARG A 107 -1.61 2.24 18.09
C ARG A 107 -0.55 2.53 17.03
N PHE A 108 0.68 2.07 17.26
CA PHE A 108 1.84 2.25 16.37
C PHE A 108 2.16 1.01 15.53
N ASP A 109 1.33 -0.03 15.59
CA ASP A 109 1.49 -1.18 14.73
C ASP A 109 1.46 -0.77 13.25
N ARG A 110 2.39 -1.35 12.51
CA ARG A 110 2.49 -1.33 11.07
C ARG A 110 2.10 -2.69 10.54
N TYR A 111 1.36 -2.66 9.44
CA TYR A 111 0.88 -3.86 8.80
C TYR A 111 1.23 -3.86 7.32
N ALA A 112 1.44 -5.06 6.80
CA ALA A 112 1.51 -5.33 5.38
C ALA A 112 0.89 -6.66 5.06
N LEU A 113 0.36 -6.77 3.84
CA LEU A 113 -0.17 -7.99 3.29
C LEU A 113 0.70 -8.39 2.09
N GLY A 114 1.22 -9.61 2.10
CA GLY A 114 2.02 -10.15 1.00
C GLY A 114 1.65 -11.58 0.69
N TYR A 115 2.31 -12.13 -0.33
CA TYR A 115 2.09 -13.48 -0.82
C TYR A 115 3.43 -14.22 -0.94
N ASP A 116 3.56 -15.31 -0.20
CA ASP A 116 4.66 -16.26 -0.30
C ASP A 116 4.34 -17.27 -1.41
N LYS A 117 5.02 -17.16 -2.55
CA LYS A 117 4.79 -18.06 -3.69
C LYS A 117 5.26 -19.49 -3.44
N ARG A 118 6.25 -19.69 -2.56
CA ARG A 118 6.78 -21.03 -2.22
C ARG A 118 5.76 -21.82 -1.41
N LYS A 119 5.14 -21.16 -0.44
CA LYS A 119 4.06 -21.74 0.40
C LYS A 119 2.66 -21.57 -0.21
N LYS A 120 2.54 -20.80 -1.29
CA LYS A 120 1.28 -20.44 -1.96
C LYS A 120 0.27 -19.83 -0.99
N GLU A 121 0.72 -18.87 -0.22
CA GLU A 121 0.03 -18.38 0.95
C GLU A 121 0.10 -16.85 1.07
N HIS A 122 -1.00 -16.23 1.48
CA HIS A 122 -0.98 -14.85 1.96
C HIS A 122 -0.52 -14.80 3.42
N LYS A 123 0.29 -13.79 3.74
CA LYS A 123 0.79 -13.55 5.08
C LYS A 123 0.58 -12.10 5.48
N VAL A 124 0.37 -11.87 6.76
CA VAL A 124 0.31 -10.51 7.32
C VAL A 124 1.57 -10.25 8.11
N LEU A 125 2.34 -9.25 7.69
CA LEU A 125 3.45 -8.72 8.48
C LEU A 125 2.89 -7.74 9.52
N ARG A 126 3.39 -7.83 10.75
CA ARG A 126 3.17 -6.87 11.82
C ARG A 126 4.50 -6.47 12.43
N PHE A 127 4.72 -5.17 12.60
CA PHE A 127 5.85 -4.66 13.38
C PHE A 127 5.51 -3.33 14.04
N VAL A 128 6.18 -3.01 15.15
CA VAL A 128 5.99 -1.73 15.85
C VAL A 128 7.04 -0.73 15.37
N ASP A 129 6.61 0.43 14.91
CA ASP A 129 7.51 1.55 14.65
C ASP A 129 7.83 2.25 15.98
N ASN A 130 9.12 2.39 16.30
CA ASN A 130 9.68 2.64 17.65
C ASN A 130 9.46 4.08 18.17
N PHE A 131 8.20 4.57 18.14
CA PHE A 131 7.80 5.87 18.67
C PHE A 131 7.55 5.86 20.19
N ASP A 132 7.57 4.69 20.81
CA ASP A 132 7.30 4.50 22.23
C ASP A 132 8.36 3.59 22.85
N GLN A 133 9.14 4.13 23.79
CA GLN A 133 10.19 3.39 24.50
C GLN A 133 9.63 2.33 25.45
N SER A 134 8.31 2.32 25.70
CA SER A 134 7.67 1.37 26.61
C SER A 134 7.32 0.02 25.95
N THR A 135 7.37 -0.06 24.61
CA THR A 135 7.04 -1.30 23.88
C THR A 135 8.32 -1.93 23.31
N LYS A 136 8.52 -3.22 23.57
CA LYS A 136 9.57 -3.99 22.88
C LYS A 136 9.24 -4.02 21.39
N PRO A 137 10.14 -3.58 20.50
CA PRO A 137 9.85 -3.62 19.09
C PRO A 137 9.92 -5.07 18.61
N GLU A 138 8.80 -5.60 18.16
CA GLU A 138 8.66 -6.98 17.69
C GLU A 138 8.38 -6.99 16.18
N LEU A 139 8.88 -8.01 15.50
CA LEU A 139 8.49 -8.35 14.13
C LEU A 139 7.83 -9.72 14.10
N GLU A 140 6.56 -9.74 13.71
CA GLU A 140 5.71 -10.92 13.67
C GLU A 140 5.11 -11.12 12.29
N ILE A 141 4.89 -12.38 11.91
CA ILE A 141 4.23 -12.74 10.66
C ILE A 141 3.09 -13.70 10.95
N TYR A 142 1.89 -13.34 10.54
CA TYR A 142 0.74 -14.20 10.61
C TYR A 142 0.60 -15.03 9.33
N SER A 143 0.47 -16.34 9.51
CA SER A 143 0.17 -17.29 8.44
C SER A 143 -1.34 -17.50 8.36
N LEU A 144 -1.94 -17.20 7.21
CA LEU A 144 -3.37 -17.43 6.97
C LEU A 144 -3.69 -18.92 6.84
N ASN A 145 -2.74 -19.75 6.41
CA ASN A 145 -2.96 -21.19 6.28
C ASN A 145 -2.96 -21.88 7.65
N SER A 146 -2.00 -21.56 8.53
CA SER A 146 -1.95 -22.15 9.88
C SER A 146 -2.76 -21.39 10.91
N ASN A 147 -3.31 -20.23 10.54
CA ASN A 147 -4.10 -19.36 11.42
C ASN A 147 -3.34 -18.96 12.70
N SER A 148 -2.03 -18.70 12.57
CA SER A 148 -1.16 -18.46 13.72
C SER A 148 -0.08 -17.43 13.44
N TRP A 149 0.30 -16.69 14.48
CA TRP A 149 1.47 -15.81 14.46
C TRP A 149 2.75 -16.62 14.61
N LYS A 150 3.72 -16.31 13.75
CA LYS A 150 5.11 -16.72 13.87
C LYS A 150 5.93 -15.51 14.31
N PHE A 151 6.67 -15.69 15.39
CA PHE A 151 7.67 -14.72 15.82
C PHE A 151 8.91 -14.78 14.94
N VAL A 152 9.46 -13.64 14.53
CA VAL A 152 10.63 -13.60 13.63
C VAL A 152 11.84 -12.99 14.33
N VAL A 153 11.72 -11.82 14.94
CA VAL A 153 12.83 -11.09 15.58
C VAL A 153 12.36 -10.41 16.86
N ASP A 154 13.16 -10.55 17.92
CA ASP A 154 13.10 -9.72 19.13
C ASP A 154 14.02 -8.51 18.97
N ASP A 155 13.66 -7.39 19.57
CA ASP A 155 14.36 -6.10 19.44
C ASP A 155 14.53 -5.64 17.98
N PHE A 156 13.43 -5.63 17.22
CA PHE A 156 13.41 -5.16 15.84
C PHE A 156 13.65 -3.64 15.78
N SER A 157 14.91 -3.23 15.69
CA SER A 157 15.32 -1.82 15.66
C SER A 157 15.89 -1.44 14.28
N PRO A 158 15.03 -1.18 13.27
CA PRO A 158 15.52 -0.73 11.97
C PRO A 158 16.09 0.69 12.10
N ASP A 159 17.13 0.97 11.31
CA ASP A 159 17.74 2.29 11.17
C ASP A 159 16.89 3.27 10.33
N TRP A 160 15.71 2.84 9.89
CA TRP A 160 14.75 3.59 9.10
C TRP A 160 13.37 3.64 9.78
N THR A 161 12.56 4.62 9.38
CA THR A 161 11.14 4.73 9.78
C THR A 161 10.27 5.03 8.56
N THR A 162 8.97 4.76 8.69
CA THR A 162 7.96 5.03 7.66
C THR A 162 6.90 5.96 8.23
N SER A 163 6.46 6.94 7.44
CA SER A 163 5.46 7.90 7.92
C SER A 163 4.12 7.21 8.24
N HIS A 164 3.46 7.59 9.34
CA HIS A 164 2.23 6.92 9.82
C HIS A 164 1.07 6.87 8.80
N GLY A 165 1.01 7.82 7.87
CA GLY A 165 -0.01 7.88 6.84
C GLY A 165 0.31 7.07 5.57
N GLN A 166 1.57 6.69 5.37
CA GLN A 166 1.98 5.96 4.18
C GLN A 166 1.58 4.49 4.28
N ARG A 167 0.95 3.99 3.22
CA ARG A 167 0.57 2.59 3.08
C ARG A 167 1.65 1.89 2.26
N GLY A 168 1.97 0.66 2.63
CA GLY A 168 2.84 -0.18 1.81
C GLY A 168 2.15 -0.54 0.49
N LEU A 169 2.91 -0.57 -0.59
CA LEU A 169 2.47 -1.07 -1.89
C LEU A 169 2.84 -2.55 -1.99
N SER A 170 1.86 -3.44 -2.08
CA SER A 170 2.12 -4.84 -2.40
C SER A 170 2.22 -5.04 -3.91
N LEU A 171 3.32 -5.65 -4.34
CA LEU A 171 3.65 -5.91 -5.73
C LEU A 171 4.40 -7.24 -5.82
N LYS A 172 3.95 -8.13 -6.72
CA LYS A 172 4.56 -9.46 -6.93
C LYS A 172 4.69 -10.31 -5.65
N GLY A 173 3.79 -10.11 -4.69
CA GLY A 173 3.78 -10.79 -3.40
C GLY A 173 4.58 -10.11 -2.28
N ASN A 174 5.37 -9.07 -2.59
CA ASN A 174 6.18 -8.35 -1.62
C ASN A 174 5.65 -6.95 -1.35
N THR A 175 5.96 -6.36 -0.20
CA THR A 175 5.49 -5.01 0.11
C THR A 175 6.64 -4.00 0.13
N TYR A 176 6.41 -2.87 -0.51
CA TYR A 176 7.34 -1.76 -0.67
C TYR A 176 6.85 -0.53 0.07
N TRP A 177 7.75 0.19 0.72
CA TRP A 177 7.45 1.46 1.39
C TRP A 177 8.47 2.52 1.02
N TYR A 178 8.01 3.76 1.00
CA TYR A 178 8.87 4.92 1.11
C TYR A 178 9.30 5.10 2.58
N ALA A 179 10.60 5.20 2.80
CA ALA A 179 11.22 5.27 4.12
C ALA A 179 12.35 6.29 4.14
N HIS A 180 12.70 6.71 5.35
CA HIS A 180 13.81 7.61 5.61
C HIS A 180 14.59 7.15 6.83
N GLU A 181 15.85 7.56 6.91
CA GLU A 181 16.73 7.21 8.02
C GLU A 181 16.21 7.80 9.35
N LYS A 182 16.25 7.00 10.43
CA LYS A 182 15.92 7.46 11.77
C LYS A 182 17.01 8.40 12.27
N LYS A 183 16.61 9.48 12.94
CA LYS A 183 17.54 10.36 13.65
C LYS A 183 18.14 9.59 14.84
N HIS A 184 19.46 9.41 14.85
CA HIS A 184 20.13 9.08 16.11
C HIS A 184 20.15 10.31 17.02
N PRO A 185 19.70 10.21 18.29
CA PRO A 185 19.66 11.35 19.22
C PRO A 185 21.02 12.02 19.50
N ILE A 186 22.14 11.36 19.14
CA ILE A 186 23.49 11.73 19.61
C ILE A 186 24.32 12.48 18.55
N SER A 187 23.94 12.47 17.26
CA SER A 187 24.71 13.21 16.25
C SER A 187 24.29 14.68 16.21
N GLY A 188 24.91 15.50 17.06
CA GLY A 188 24.99 16.93 16.82
C GLY A 188 25.56 17.19 15.42
N ALA A 189 24.86 18.00 14.64
CA ALA A 189 25.29 18.54 13.34
C ALA A 189 25.10 17.70 12.05
N ARG A 190 24.14 16.76 11.96
CA ARG A 190 23.60 16.40 10.62
C ARG A 190 22.40 17.27 10.28
N LYS A 191 22.56 18.18 9.30
CA LYS A 191 21.43 18.94 8.75
C LYS A 191 20.44 17.95 8.13
N ILE A 192 19.15 18.23 8.30
CA ILE A 192 18.01 17.41 7.82
C ILE A 192 18.08 17.10 6.30
N GLN A 193 18.94 17.78 5.56
CA GLN A 193 19.01 17.81 4.09
C GLN A 193 20.01 16.82 3.48
N ASP A 194 20.75 16.04 4.27
CA ASP A 194 21.86 15.24 3.73
C ASP A 194 21.58 13.73 3.60
N LEU A 195 20.47 13.22 4.13
CA LEU A 195 20.12 11.78 4.01
C LEU A 195 18.99 11.61 3.01
N ALA A 196 19.32 11.03 1.86
CA ALA A 196 18.36 10.75 0.81
C ALA A 196 17.38 9.66 1.27
N ASP A 197 16.09 9.91 1.07
CA ASP A 197 15.06 8.91 1.28
C ASP A 197 15.18 7.76 0.28
N PHE A 198 14.58 6.62 0.60
CA PHE A 198 14.70 5.38 -0.18
C PHE A 198 13.41 4.57 -0.12
N LEU A 199 13.35 3.53 -0.96
CA LEU A 199 12.36 2.48 -0.79
C LEU A 199 12.96 1.34 0.05
N ILE A 200 12.11 0.69 0.85
CA ILE A 200 12.41 -0.58 1.51
C ILE A 200 11.42 -1.62 1.02
N CYS A 201 11.84 -2.88 0.99
CA CYS A 201 11.01 -4.01 0.63
C CYS A 201 11.03 -5.04 1.76
N PHE A 202 9.86 -5.57 2.11
CA PHE A 202 9.77 -6.81 2.88
C PHE A 202 9.46 -7.96 1.93
N ASP A 203 10.38 -8.92 1.86
CA ASP A 203 10.22 -10.14 1.08
C ASP A 203 9.51 -11.21 1.91
N PHE A 204 8.30 -11.58 1.50
CA PHE A 204 7.46 -12.55 2.21
C PHE A 204 7.87 -14.00 1.99
N GLU A 205 8.68 -14.30 0.97
CA GLU A 205 9.25 -15.63 0.76
C GLU A 205 10.44 -15.89 1.69
N THR A 206 11.31 -14.89 1.86
CA THR A 206 12.48 -14.98 2.76
C THR A 206 12.19 -14.48 4.17
N GLU A 207 11.04 -13.84 4.38
CA GLU A 207 10.57 -13.26 5.65
C GLU A 207 11.55 -12.21 6.21
N ARG A 208 12.12 -11.36 5.34
CA ARG A 208 13.16 -10.38 5.68
C ARG A 208 13.00 -9.07 4.94
N PHE A 209 13.50 -7.99 5.54
CA PHE A 209 13.70 -6.73 4.82
C PHE A 209 14.93 -6.84 3.90
N GLY A 210 14.77 -6.35 2.67
CA GLY A 210 15.84 -6.22 1.69
C GLY A 210 16.72 -4.98 1.91
N PRO A 211 17.70 -4.74 1.03
CA PRO A 211 18.50 -3.52 1.04
C PRO A 211 17.67 -2.26 0.75
N ARG A 212 18.25 -1.09 1.03
CA ARG A 212 17.67 0.21 0.63
C ARG A 212 17.68 0.32 -0.90
N LEU A 213 16.53 0.65 -1.47
CA LEU A 213 16.33 0.79 -2.91
C LEU A 213 16.28 2.28 -3.27
N SER A 214 17.09 2.71 -4.25
CA SER A 214 17.22 4.12 -4.61
C SER A 214 15.96 4.69 -5.27
N LEU A 215 15.60 5.93 -4.90
CA LEU A 215 14.61 6.72 -5.62
C LEU A 215 15.23 7.41 -6.85
N PRO A 216 14.43 7.79 -7.86
CA PRO A 216 14.93 8.52 -9.04
C PRO A 216 15.11 10.02 -8.76
N PHE A 217 14.95 10.45 -7.51
CA PHE A 217 15.02 11.84 -7.05
C PHE A 217 15.42 11.87 -5.57
N HIS A 218 15.84 13.04 -5.10
CA HIS A 218 16.02 13.31 -3.67
C HIS A 218 14.72 13.87 -3.10
N ALA A 219 14.09 13.12 -2.20
CA ALA A 219 13.02 13.60 -1.34
C ALA A 219 13.56 13.88 0.07
N TYR A 220 12.84 14.75 0.78
CA TYR A 220 13.09 15.03 2.18
C TYR A 220 11.79 14.89 2.96
N GLY A 221 11.86 14.61 4.28
CA GLY A 221 10.72 14.16 5.08
C GLY A 221 9.46 15.05 5.18
N LEU A 222 9.45 16.23 4.56
CA LEU A 222 8.25 17.06 4.41
C LEU A 222 7.56 16.87 3.04
N ASP A 223 8.25 16.32 2.05
CA ASP A 223 7.74 16.08 0.71
C ASP A 223 6.69 14.96 0.69
N THR A 224 5.80 15.02 -0.30
CA THR A 224 4.79 13.99 -0.50
C THR A 224 5.30 12.98 -1.50
N VAL A 225 5.51 11.74 -1.05
CA VAL A 225 5.82 10.59 -1.89
C VAL A 225 4.71 9.56 -1.74
N THR A 226 4.22 9.01 -2.85
CA THR A 226 3.29 7.87 -2.79
C THR A 226 3.62 6.84 -3.88
N LEU A 227 3.32 5.58 -3.58
CA LEU A 227 3.62 4.44 -4.43
C LEU A 227 2.33 3.91 -5.05
N SER A 228 2.41 3.50 -6.31
CA SER A 228 1.35 2.77 -7.00
C SER A 228 1.96 1.69 -7.90
N SER A 229 1.15 0.75 -8.36
CA SER A 229 1.59 -0.25 -9.33
C SER A 229 1.16 0.13 -10.75
N VAL A 230 1.99 -0.24 -11.72
CA VAL A 230 1.63 -0.19 -13.14
C VAL A 230 1.54 -1.63 -13.63
N ARG A 231 0.31 -2.03 -13.99
CA ARG A 231 -0.01 -3.38 -14.51
C ARG A 231 0.44 -4.53 -13.59
N GLU A 232 0.50 -4.30 -12.27
CA GLU A 232 0.98 -5.29 -11.30
C GLU A 232 2.45 -5.74 -11.52
N GLU A 233 3.22 -5.00 -12.34
CA GLU A 233 4.59 -5.39 -12.74
C GLU A 233 5.67 -4.38 -12.35
N GLN A 234 5.32 -3.09 -12.33
CA GLN A 234 6.25 -1.98 -12.07
C GLN A 234 5.73 -1.10 -10.93
N VAL A 235 6.64 -0.37 -10.29
CA VAL A 235 6.29 0.67 -9.32
C VAL A 235 6.24 2.02 -10.02
N ALA A 236 5.15 2.76 -9.81
CA ALA A 236 5.08 4.18 -10.07
C ALA A 236 5.28 4.94 -8.75
N VAL A 237 6.08 5.99 -8.79
CA VAL A 237 6.30 6.88 -7.65
C VAL A 237 5.87 8.28 -8.04
N LEU A 238 4.92 8.80 -7.29
CA LEU A 238 4.54 10.20 -7.36
C LEU A 238 5.32 10.95 -6.30
N PHE A 239 5.94 12.05 -6.70
CA PHE A 239 6.59 12.98 -5.80
C PHE A 239 6.11 14.41 -6.03
N GLN A 240 5.81 15.08 -4.93
CA GLN A 240 5.47 16.48 -4.88
C GLN A 240 6.24 17.14 -3.74
N ARG A 241 7.03 18.15 -4.11
CA ARG A 241 7.80 18.93 -3.13
C ARG A 241 6.85 19.75 -2.28
N ARG A 242 7.04 19.76 -0.96
CA ARG A 242 6.16 20.54 -0.06
C ARG A 242 6.52 22.02 0.03
N ILE A 243 7.79 22.37 -0.18
CA ILE A 243 8.26 23.76 -0.09
C ILE A 243 7.91 24.52 -1.37
N SER A 244 7.45 25.77 -1.19
CA SER A 244 7.01 26.66 -2.26
C SER A 244 8.10 26.93 -3.31
N PRO A 245 7.76 26.95 -4.61
CA PRO A 245 6.44 26.66 -5.18
C PRO A 245 6.18 25.14 -5.30
N ALA A 246 5.23 24.62 -4.52
CA ALA A 246 4.86 23.20 -4.46
C ALA A 246 3.85 22.81 -5.54
N TYR A 247 3.96 23.41 -6.73
CA TYR A 247 2.93 23.33 -7.77
C TYR A 247 3.20 22.25 -8.81
N THR A 248 4.28 21.50 -8.68
CA THR A 248 4.65 20.48 -9.66
C THR A 248 4.59 19.11 -9.03
N LEU A 249 3.72 18.28 -9.56
CA LEU A 249 3.65 16.86 -9.27
C LEU A 249 4.39 16.11 -10.36
N LYS A 250 5.28 15.21 -9.97
CA LYS A 250 6.10 14.41 -10.89
C LYS A 250 5.85 12.94 -10.63
N ILE A 251 5.77 12.14 -11.70
CA ILE A 251 5.57 10.70 -11.63
C ILE A 251 6.69 10.01 -12.40
N TRP A 252 7.35 9.04 -11.76
CA TRP A 252 8.32 8.14 -12.37
C TRP A 252 7.78 6.72 -12.37
N ILE A 253 8.22 5.92 -13.33
CA ILE A 253 7.89 4.49 -13.42
C ILE A 253 9.21 3.72 -13.43
N SER A 254 9.30 2.65 -12.64
CA SER A 254 10.46 1.76 -12.62
C SER A 254 10.57 0.98 -13.93
N SER A 255 11.77 0.83 -14.48
CA SER A 255 12.04 -0.13 -15.56
C SER A 255 12.12 -1.57 -15.03
N LYS A 256 12.62 -1.75 -13.80
CA LYS A 256 12.68 -3.02 -13.08
C LYS A 256 12.47 -2.78 -11.59
N ILE A 257 11.80 -3.72 -10.94
CA ILE A 257 11.66 -3.76 -9.48
C ILE A 257 11.72 -5.21 -9.02
N GLU A 258 12.60 -5.46 -8.05
CA GLU A 258 12.78 -6.72 -7.34
C GLU A 258 12.93 -6.40 -5.83
N PRO A 259 12.95 -7.40 -4.94
CA PRO A 259 13.08 -7.14 -3.51
C PRO A 259 14.42 -6.48 -3.10
N ASP A 260 15.46 -6.68 -3.91
CA ASP A 260 16.83 -6.26 -3.64
C ASP A 260 17.39 -5.23 -4.63
N ALA A 261 16.65 -4.93 -5.71
CA ALA A 261 17.10 -4.02 -6.75
C ALA A 261 15.94 -3.23 -7.38
N VAL A 262 16.21 -1.98 -7.73
CA VAL A 262 15.30 -1.13 -8.52
C VAL A 262 16.08 -0.40 -9.59
N SER A 263 15.49 -0.28 -10.78
CA SER A 263 15.97 0.64 -11.80
C SER A 263 14.80 1.45 -12.35
N TRP A 264 15.09 2.68 -12.76
CA TRP A 264 14.10 3.63 -13.25
C TRP A 264 14.18 3.74 -14.77
N ASN A 265 13.08 4.11 -15.41
CA ASN A 265 13.16 4.57 -16.79
C ASN A 265 13.97 5.88 -16.84
N SER A 266 14.70 6.12 -17.93
CA SER A 266 15.55 7.32 -18.08
C SER A 266 14.74 8.60 -17.98
N ASP A 267 13.50 8.56 -18.49
CA ASP A 267 12.66 9.74 -18.61
C ASP A 267 11.61 9.79 -17.50
N LEU A 268 11.37 11.01 -17.02
CA LEU A 268 10.22 11.32 -16.17
C LEU A 268 8.93 11.03 -16.93
N PHE A 269 8.04 10.22 -16.37
CA PHE A 269 6.83 9.78 -17.08
C PHE A 269 5.81 10.91 -17.23
N LEU A 270 5.54 11.65 -16.15
CA LEU A 270 4.56 12.73 -16.18
C LEU A 270 4.96 13.86 -15.24
N THR A 271 4.80 15.09 -15.73
CA THR A 271 4.81 16.30 -14.90
C THR A 271 3.44 16.96 -14.98
N VAL A 272 2.87 17.31 -13.84
CA VAL A 272 1.57 17.98 -13.75
C VAL A 272 1.77 19.33 -13.07
N ASP A 273 1.32 20.39 -13.72
CA ASP A 273 1.19 21.71 -13.10
C ASP A 273 -0.13 21.78 -12.32
N MET A 274 -0.01 21.91 -11.01
CA MET A 274 -1.11 22.00 -10.07
C MET A 274 -1.61 23.43 -9.88
N LYS A 275 -0.93 24.46 -10.42
CA LYS A 275 -1.36 25.88 -10.30
C LYS A 275 -2.83 26.10 -10.69
N PRO A 276 -3.36 25.54 -11.80
CA PRO A 276 -4.75 25.76 -12.18
C PRO A 276 -5.76 25.21 -11.17
N LEU A 277 -5.37 24.21 -10.36
CA LEU A 277 -6.27 23.51 -9.42
C LEU A 277 -6.31 24.17 -8.03
N ILE A 278 -5.29 24.95 -7.68
CA ILE A 278 -5.15 25.57 -6.35
C ILE A 278 -5.59 27.05 -6.33
N GLY A 279 -6.06 27.59 -7.45
CA GLY A 279 -6.62 28.94 -7.54
C GLY A 279 -5.62 30.09 -7.36
N VAL A 280 -4.31 29.81 -7.29
CA VAL A 280 -3.28 30.85 -7.22
C VAL A 280 -2.93 31.27 -8.65
N ARG A 281 -3.56 32.35 -9.11
CA ARG A 281 -3.12 33.12 -10.29
C ARG A 281 -1.89 33.95 -9.94
#